data_AF-A0A7S1W7J9-F1
#
_entry.id   AF-A0A7S1W7J9-F1
#
_cell.length_a   1.000
_cell.length_b   1.000
_cell.length_c   1.000
_cell.angle_alpha   90.00
_cell.angle_beta   90.00
_cell.angle_gamma   90.00
#
_symmetry.space_group_name_H-M   'P 1'
#
loop_
_entity.id
_entity.type
_entity.pdbx_description
1 polymer ?
#
loop_
_entity_poly.entity_id
_entity_poly.type
_entity_poly.pdbx_seq_one_letter_code
_entity_poly.pdbx_strand_id
1 'polypeptide(L)'
;ARDAAHYAPVSEKLAPIRRCFTTLLARRKEIPVEFTLLLNGLEQLQHRVVPVEDRMAQSRFKLPLHVPFRAIAQLINRTLVPQATGAELEAWLQREALSDVKELRKRYDALEHETDPKAVYGTLDHEANERERLHGVCMETYRRAVDIEVAMREAFHKGQRQAVDQCDAALRYVREHAEHITSSSKSLVDEVDRVEARGIAVVDADATETARLIKEAEYRAKRARKNQETAARQAREAMKAFHKEQQAHAAAIADVARHRVDAARLDAARKQFVSSCHERREILADAHRACLFVNDVIHDVSEEVRNGLTLCQQHVSRMLAEEGYRKVRIATQPMHNARDWFRAVGDLKTIRNHRRTDIERRMEGSWQLEFLLSQEAQAHTAAISELDSR
;
A
#
# COMPACT_ATOMS: atom_id res chain seq x y z
N ALA A 1 -21.81 15.01 10.15
CA ALA A 1 -21.51 14.51 11.52
C ALA A 1 -21.86 13.03 11.75
N ARG A 2 -22.20 12.22 10.72
CA ARG A 2 -22.51 10.79 10.89
C ARG A 2 -21.52 9.78 10.28
N ASP A 3 -20.45 10.23 9.62
CA ASP A 3 -19.45 9.33 9.02
C ASP A 3 -18.08 9.33 9.73
N ALA A 4 -17.96 10.00 10.87
CA ALA A 4 -16.67 10.12 11.60
C ALA A 4 -16.35 8.93 12.54
N ALA A 5 -17.19 7.89 12.58
CA ALA A 5 -17.17 6.88 13.64
C ALA A 5 -16.23 5.68 13.42
N HIS A 6 -15.32 5.71 12.42
CA HIS A 6 -14.42 4.58 12.12
C HIS A 6 -12.93 4.85 12.24
N TYR A 7 -12.52 6.01 12.74
CA TYR A 7 -11.11 6.27 13.03
C TYR A 7 -10.90 6.43 14.54
N ALA A 8 -10.28 5.42 15.15
CA ALA A 8 -9.79 5.46 16.52
C ALA A 8 -8.97 6.75 16.75
N PRO A 9 -8.96 7.31 17.98
CA PRO A 9 -8.26 8.56 18.27
C PRO A 9 -6.80 8.43 17.86
N VAL A 10 -6.41 9.25 16.87
CA VAL A 10 -5.04 9.33 16.36
C VAL A 10 -4.17 9.77 17.52
N SER A 11 -3.33 8.86 18.02
CA SER A 11 -2.23 9.11 18.96
C SER A 11 -1.59 10.48 18.70
N GLU A 12 -1.48 11.31 19.73
CA GLU A 12 -0.98 12.69 19.66
C GLU A 12 0.43 12.84 19.06
N LYS A 13 1.16 11.74 18.93
CA LYS A 13 2.41 11.62 18.18
C LYS A 13 2.16 10.80 16.92
N LEU A 14 2.30 11.42 15.74
CA LEU A 14 2.34 10.71 14.46
C LEU A 14 3.37 9.58 14.56
N ALA A 15 2.95 8.35 14.27
CA ALA A 15 3.87 7.23 14.21
C ALA A 15 4.85 7.47 13.05
N PRO A 16 6.18 7.44 13.29
CA PRO A 16 7.15 7.49 12.21
C PRO A 16 6.90 6.35 11.24
N ILE A 17 6.95 6.62 9.94
CA ILE A 17 6.93 5.63 8.87
C ILE A 17 8.00 4.55 9.10
N ARG A 18 9.19 4.92 9.59
CA ARG A 18 10.25 3.96 9.95
C ARG A 18 9.79 2.92 10.96
N ARG A 19 8.85 3.24 11.86
CA ARG A 19 8.31 2.27 12.83
C ARG A 19 7.46 1.18 12.17
N CYS A 20 6.89 1.42 11.00
CA CYS A 20 6.05 0.44 10.30
C CYS A 20 6.80 -0.86 9.96
N PHE A 21 8.10 -0.77 9.65
CA PHE A 21 8.93 -1.94 9.32
C PHE A 21 9.94 -2.32 10.41
N THR A 22 10.05 -1.55 11.50
CA THR A 22 11.06 -1.80 12.55
C THR A 22 10.90 -3.18 13.17
N THR A 23 9.66 -3.60 13.45
CA THR A 23 9.38 -4.93 14.04
C THR A 23 9.75 -6.06 13.08
N LEU A 24 9.52 -5.88 11.78
CA LEU A 24 9.89 -6.83 10.73
C LEU A 24 11.42 -6.97 10.63
N LEU A 25 12.13 -5.85 10.60
CA LEU A 25 13.59 -5.82 10.46
C LEU A 25 14.30 -6.31 11.74
N ALA A 26 13.75 -6.04 12.93
CA ALA A 26 14.29 -6.56 14.19
C ALA A 26 14.24 -8.10 14.26
N ARG A 27 13.22 -8.71 13.65
CA ARG A 27 13.03 -10.16 13.60
C ARG A 27 13.71 -10.82 12.41
N ARG A 28 14.63 -10.14 11.73
CA ARG A 28 15.34 -10.64 10.53
C ARG A 28 15.96 -12.02 10.71
N LYS A 29 16.45 -12.35 11.91
CA LYS A 29 17.04 -13.67 12.23
C LYS A 29 16.02 -14.81 12.33
N GLU A 30 14.76 -14.49 12.59
CA GLU A 30 13.64 -15.45 12.69
C GLU A 30 12.93 -15.65 11.34
N ILE A 31 13.17 -14.73 10.39
CA ILE A 31 12.53 -14.75 9.08
C ILE A 31 13.33 -15.67 8.14
N PRO A 32 12.66 -16.49 7.29
CA PRO A 32 13.35 -17.35 6.34
C PRO A 32 14.30 -16.58 5.42
N VAL A 33 15.43 -17.19 5.07
CA VAL A 33 16.53 -16.57 4.31
C VAL A 33 16.05 -16.05 2.95
N GLU A 34 15.02 -16.66 2.39
CA GLU A 34 14.36 -16.31 1.14
C GLU A 34 13.86 -14.85 1.13
N PHE A 35 13.45 -14.31 2.30
CA PHE A 35 12.98 -12.94 2.45
C PHE A 35 14.10 -11.91 2.59
N THR A 36 15.37 -12.31 2.66
CA THR A 36 16.52 -11.40 2.89
C THR A 36 16.55 -10.24 1.89
N LEU A 37 16.27 -10.51 0.62
CA LEU A 37 16.26 -9.48 -0.43
C LEU A 37 15.07 -8.50 -0.28
N LEU A 38 13.90 -8.98 0.18
CA LEU A 38 12.79 -8.09 0.51
C LEU A 38 13.16 -7.20 1.70
N LEU A 39 13.72 -7.78 2.75
CA LEU A 39 14.13 -7.05 3.96
C LEU A 39 15.19 -5.98 3.65
N ASN A 40 16.17 -6.28 2.79
CA ASN A 40 17.14 -5.29 2.30
C ASN A 40 16.45 -4.15 1.53
N GLY A 41 15.47 -4.48 0.68
CA GLY A 41 14.67 -3.48 -0.03
C GLY A 41 13.86 -2.59 0.92
N LEU A 42 13.27 -3.17 1.97
CA LEU A 42 12.54 -2.41 3.01
C LEU A 42 13.47 -1.50 3.82
N GLU A 43 14.69 -1.95 4.12
CA GLU A 43 15.71 -1.15 4.80
C GLU A 43 16.11 0.06 3.94
N GLN A 44 16.33 -0.14 2.63
CA GLN A 44 16.58 0.95 1.68
C GLN A 44 15.39 1.91 1.60
N LEU A 45 14.17 1.39 1.55
CA LEU A 45 12.94 2.19 1.55
C LEU A 45 12.81 3.01 2.84
N GLN A 46 13.12 2.44 4.00
CA GLN A 46 13.17 3.21 5.26
C GLN A 46 14.15 4.38 5.16
N HIS A 47 15.36 4.16 4.64
CA HIS A 47 16.35 5.22 4.47
C HIS A 47 15.88 6.33 3.52
N ARG A 48 15.18 5.99 2.43
CA ARG A 48 14.62 6.98 1.48
C ARG A 48 13.47 7.79 2.06
N VAL A 49 12.72 7.21 3.00
CA VAL A 49 11.58 7.87 3.64
C VAL A 49 12.00 8.79 4.80
N VAL A 50 13.18 8.61 5.39
CA VAL A 50 13.69 9.49 6.47
C VAL A 50 13.68 10.99 6.10
N PRO A 51 14.19 11.41 4.92
CA PRO A 51 14.09 12.81 4.49
C PRO A 51 12.65 13.35 4.44
N VAL A 52 11.69 12.50 4.09
CA VAL A 52 10.27 12.87 4.04
C VAL A 52 9.71 13.03 5.45
N GLU A 53 10.07 12.14 6.38
CA GLU A 53 9.72 12.29 7.81
C GLU A 53 10.29 13.57 8.41
N ASP A 54 11.55 13.90 8.10
CA ASP A 54 12.22 15.09 8.62
C ASP A 54 11.57 16.37 8.09
N ARG A 55 11.23 16.40 6.80
CA ARG A 55 10.43 17.49 6.19
C ARG A 55 9.07 17.62 6.86
N MET A 56 8.38 16.50 7.10
CA MET A 56 7.09 16.50 7.78
C MET A 56 7.17 17.00 9.23
N ALA A 57 8.23 16.64 9.96
CA ALA A 57 8.44 17.05 11.33
C ALA A 57 8.64 18.58 11.47
N GLN A 58 9.17 19.21 10.43
CA GLN A 58 9.28 20.67 10.33
C GLN A 58 7.95 21.34 9.92
N SER A 59 7.00 20.56 9.39
CA SER A 59 5.70 21.08 8.97
C SER A 59 4.74 21.22 10.15
N ARG A 60 3.81 22.17 10.05
CA ARG A 60 2.70 22.33 11.01
C ARG A 60 1.57 21.32 10.78
N PHE A 61 1.66 20.49 9.74
CA PHE A 61 0.60 19.59 9.32
C PHE A 61 0.77 18.20 9.90
N LYS A 62 -0.31 17.67 10.47
CA LYS A 62 -0.37 16.27 10.92
C LYS A 62 -0.92 15.40 9.80
N LEU A 63 -0.06 14.94 8.89
CA LEU A 63 -0.46 14.09 7.77
C LEU A 63 -0.34 12.60 8.13
N PRO A 64 -1.37 11.75 7.90
CA PRO A 64 -1.34 10.32 8.24
C PRO A 64 -0.53 9.48 7.23
N LEU A 65 0.67 9.91 6.83
CA LEU A 65 1.45 9.26 5.76
C LEU A 65 2.03 7.89 6.14
N HIS A 66 2.00 7.52 7.43
CA HIS A 66 2.37 6.19 7.90
C HIS A 66 1.33 5.11 7.52
N VAL A 67 0.08 5.50 7.21
CA VAL A 67 -1.02 4.57 6.92
C VAL A 67 -0.73 3.70 5.68
N PRO A 68 -0.33 4.25 4.53
CA PRO A 68 0.12 3.46 3.38
C PRO A 68 1.22 2.44 3.72
N PHE A 69 2.28 2.85 4.42
CA PHE A 69 3.37 1.95 4.78
C PHE A 69 2.96 0.88 5.78
N ARG A 70 1.98 1.18 6.65
CA ARG A 70 1.37 0.19 7.53
C ARG A 70 0.61 -0.87 6.75
N ALA A 71 -0.11 -0.49 5.68
CA ALA A 71 -0.77 -1.46 4.80
C ALA A 71 0.25 -2.39 4.12
N ILE A 72 1.38 -1.84 3.66
CA ILE A 72 2.49 -2.64 3.13
C ILE A 72 3.07 -3.57 4.20
N ALA A 73 3.34 -3.07 5.40
CA ALA A 73 3.85 -3.90 6.50
C ALA A 73 2.86 -5.01 6.90
N GLN A 74 1.55 -4.75 6.84
CA GLN A 74 0.51 -5.76 7.08
C GLN A 74 0.47 -6.81 5.98
N LEU A 75 0.62 -6.41 4.72
CA LEU A 75 0.76 -7.34 3.59
C LEU A 75 1.92 -8.31 3.85
N ILE A 76 3.10 -7.77 4.20
CA ILE A 76 4.32 -8.55 4.46
C ILE A 76 4.14 -9.47 5.67
N ASN A 77 3.57 -8.97 6.78
CA ASN A 77 3.33 -9.81 7.95
C ASN A 77 2.37 -10.96 7.65
N ARG A 78 1.34 -10.74 6.83
CA ARG A 78 0.40 -11.80 6.42
C ARG A 78 1.07 -12.85 5.55
N THR A 79 2.02 -12.48 4.69
CA THR A 79 2.79 -13.44 3.90
C THR A 79 3.93 -14.11 4.65
N LEU A 80 4.40 -13.51 5.75
CA LEU A 80 5.40 -14.12 6.64
C LEU A 80 4.80 -15.19 7.57
N VAL A 81 3.47 -15.23 7.76
CA VAL A 81 2.84 -16.34 8.50
C VAL A 81 3.01 -17.61 7.67
N PRO A 82 3.75 -18.62 8.17
CA PRO A 82 4.10 -19.78 7.38
C PRO A 82 2.85 -20.59 7.06
N GLN A 83 2.46 -20.61 5.78
CA GLN A 83 1.66 -21.70 5.24
C GLN A 83 2.65 -22.75 4.76
N ALA A 84 2.60 -23.94 5.36
CA ALA A 84 3.41 -25.14 5.09
C ALA A 84 4.63 -24.90 4.18
N THR A 85 5.79 -24.65 4.80
CA THR A 85 7.02 -24.34 4.05
C THR A 85 7.40 -25.53 3.17
N GLY A 86 7.96 -25.28 1.97
CA GLY A 86 8.44 -26.36 1.10
C GLY A 86 9.45 -27.30 1.79
N ALA A 87 10.12 -26.81 2.84
CA ALA A 87 10.99 -27.60 3.71
C ALA A 87 10.26 -28.71 4.49
N GLU A 88 9.03 -28.49 4.95
CA GLU A 88 8.23 -29.52 5.62
C GLU A 88 7.83 -30.63 4.63
N LEU A 89 7.43 -30.21 3.42
CA LEU A 89 7.08 -31.13 2.34
C LEU A 89 8.29 -31.96 1.90
N GLU A 90 9.46 -31.32 1.79
CA GLU A 90 10.73 -31.98 1.50
C GLU A 90 11.16 -32.95 2.61
N ALA A 91 11.06 -32.52 3.88
CA ALA A 91 11.41 -33.36 5.03
C ALA A 91 10.47 -34.56 5.20
N TRP A 92 9.21 -34.43 4.77
CA TRP A 92 8.27 -35.55 4.70
C TRP A 92 8.64 -36.51 3.55
N LEU A 93 8.88 -35.99 2.34
CA LEU A 93 9.30 -36.78 1.17
C LEU A 93 10.62 -37.54 1.40
N GLN A 94 11.56 -36.91 2.11
CA GLN A 94 12.83 -37.55 2.50
C GLN A 94 12.65 -38.67 3.52
N ARG A 95 11.68 -38.55 4.43
CA ARG A 95 11.42 -39.56 5.46
C ARG A 95 10.66 -40.76 4.91
N GLU A 96 9.56 -40.53 4.18
CA GLU A 96 8.70 -41.63 3.75
C GLU A 96 9.08 -42.15 2.36
N ALA A 97 9.00 -41.31 1.33
CA ALA A 97 9.17 -41.78 -0.05
C ALA A 97 10.61 -42.24 -0.37
N LEU A 98 11.63 -41.50 0.09
CA LEU A 98 13.03 -41.86 -0.18
C LEU A 98 13.51 -43.08 0.64
N SER A 99 12.90 -43.33 1.79
CA SER A 99 13.15 -44.56 2.57
C SER A 99 12.59 -45.77 1.84
N ASP A 100 11.33 -45.68 1.40
CA ASP A 100 10.65 -46.75 0.66
C ASP A 100 11.40 -47.08 -0.65
N VAL A 101 11.87 -46.07 -1.39
CA VAL A 101 12.68 -46.27 -2.61
C VAL A 101 13.98 -47.03 -2.32
N LYS A 102 14.66 -46.73 -1.21
CA LYS A 102 15.90 -47.42 -0.84
C LYS A 102 15.65 -48.88 -0.49
N GLU A 103 14.59 -49.15 0.26
CA GLU A 103 14.22 -50.51 0.66
C GLU A 103 13.81 -51.36 -0.55
N LEU A 104 12.99 -50.80 -1.45
CA LEU A 104 12.62 -51.43 -2.72
C LEU A 104 13.85 -51.72 -3.59
N ARG A 105 14.77 -50.75 -3.70
CA ARG A 105 16.01 -50.97 -4.45
C ARG A 105 16.84 -52.12 -3.86
N LYS A 106 16.96 -52.20 -2.54
CA LYS A 106 17.69 -53.28 -1.86
C LYS A 106 17.06 -54.65 -2.12
N ARG A 107 15.74 -54.75 -2.15
CA ARG A 107 15.01 -55.99 -2.48
C ARG A 107 15.19 -56.38 -3.94
N TYR A 108 15.15 -55.40 -4.84
CA TYR A 108 15.44 -55.63 -6.25
C TYR A 108 16.88 -56.09 -6.49
N ASP A 109 17.87 -55.45 -5.87
CA ASP A 109 19.28 -55.84 -6.02
C ASP A 109 19.52 -57.26 -5.47
N ALA A 110 18.78 -57.69 -4.45
CA ALA A 110 18.84 -59.06 -3.93
C ALA A 110 18.34 -60.12 -4.93
N LEU A 111 17.53 -59.75 -5.93
CA LEU A 111 17.07 -60.66 -6.98
C LEU A 111 18.19 -61.10 -7.93
N GLU A 112 19.29 -60.35 -8.02
CA GLU A 112 20.41 -60.66 -8.92
C GLU A 112 21.09 -62.00 -8.56
N HIS A 113 20.94 -62.45 -7.32
CA HIS A 113 21.50 -63.70 -6.82
C HIS A 113 20.44 -64.75 -6.48
N GLU A 114 19.16 -64.44 -6.70
CA GLU A 114 18.06 -65.33 -6.37
C GLU A 114 17.83 -66.35 -7.50
N THR A 115 17.81 -67.63 -7.13
CA THR A 115 17.70 -68.74 -8.09
C THR A 115 16.36 -69.46 -7.99
N ASP A 116 15.62 -69.26 -6.90
CA ASP A 116 14.26 -69.77 -6.78
C ASP A 116 13.29 -68.92 -7.62
N PRO A 117 12.67 -69.48 -8.67
CA PRO A 117 11.70 -68.76 -9.47
C PRO A 117 10.58 -68.14 -8.63
N LYS A 118 10.15 -68.79 -7.53
CA LYS A 118 9.07 -68.34 -6.64
C LYS A 118 9.43 -67.04 -5.93
N ALA A 119 10.61 -67.00 -5.34
CA ALA A 119 11.14 -65.82 -4.68
C ALA A 119 11.26 -64.66 -5.68
N VAL A 120 11.67 -64.96 -6.93
CA VAL A 120 11.69 -63.98 -8.01
C VAL A 120 10.29 -63.47 -8.36
N TYR A 121 9.27 -64.34 -8.48
CA TYR A 121 7.89 -63.93 -8.79
C TYR A 121 7.26 -63.09 -7.69
N GLY A 122 7.33 -63.54 -6.44
CA GLY A 122 6.74 -62.84 -5.30
C GLY A 122 7.38 -61.46 -5.10
N THR A 123 8.69 -61.34 -5.30
CA THR A 123 9.39 -60.06 -5.17
C THR A 123 9.04 -59.10 -6.32
N LEU A 124 8.93 -59.58 -7.56
CA LEU A 124 8.53 -58.73 -8.70
C LEU A 124 7.09 -58.21 -8.54
N ASP A 125 6.16 -59.04 -8.06
CA ASP A 125 4.78 -58.60 -7.81
C ASP A 125 4.70 -57.62 -6.65
N HIS A 126 5.45 -57.86 -5.58
CA HIS A 126 5.56 -56.92 -4.47
C HIS A 126 6.18 -55.58 -4.90
N GLU A 127 7.28 -55.59 -5.67
CA GLU A 127 7.90 -54.39 -6.23
C GLU A 127 6.94 -53.60 -7.12
N ALA A 128 6.15 -54.28 -7.97
CA ALA A 128 5.16 -53.62 -8.81
C ALA A 128 4.12 -52.88 -7.97
N ASN A 129 3.50 -53.58 -7.01
CA ASN A 129 2.44 -53.03 -6.17
C ASN A 129 2.95 -51.88 -5.28
N GLU A 130 4.14 -52.01 -4.70
CA GLU A 130 4.68 -50.96 -3.84
C GLU A 130 5.15 -49.73 -4.60
N ARG A 131 5.69 -49.89 -5.82
CA ARG A 131 6.03 -48.74 -6.66
C ARG A 131 4.80 -48.04 -7.21
N GLU A 132 3.70 -48.77 -7.46
CA GLU A 132 2.41 -48.16 -7.78
C GLU A 132 1.87 -47.35 -6.60
N ARG A 133 1.88 -47.91 -5.38
CA ARG A 133 1.49 -47.20 -4.15
C ARG A 133 2.33 -45.94 -3.95
N LEU A 134 3.66 -46.08 -4.05
CA LEU A 134 4.60 -44.97 -3.91
C LEU A 134 4.36 -43.88 -4.97
N HIS A 135 4.09 -44.27 -6.23
CA HIS A 135 3.74 -43.32 -7.28
C HIS A 135 2.47 -42.53 -6.92
N GLY A 136 1.42 -43.21 -6.42
CA GLY A 136 0.19 -42.57 -5.95
C GLY A 136 0.44 -41.56 -4.80
N VAL A 137 1.26 -41.95 -3.82
CA VAL A 137 1.64 -41.08 -2.70
C VAL A 137 2.44 -39.86 -3.15
N CYS A 138 3.40 -40.04 -4.07
CA CYS A 138 4.18 -38.94 -4.65
C CYS A 138 3.30 -38.00 -5.49
N MET A 139 2.35 -38.54 -6.26
CA MET A 139 1.37 -37.78 -7.05
C MET A 139 0.47 -36.91 -6.17
N GLU A 140 -0.05 -37.47 -5.08
CA GLU A 140 -0.88 -36.73 -4.13
C GLU A 140 -0.09 -35.60 -3.45
N THR A 141 1.17 -35.88 -3.09
CA THR A 141 2.07 -34.88 -2.51
C THR A 141 2.40 -33.76 -3.49
N TYR A 142 2.63 -34.12 -4.76
CA TYR A 142 2.80 -33.14 -5.84
C TYR A 142 1.57 -32.24 -5.98
N ARG A 143 0.35 -32.81 -5.99
CA ARG A 143 -0.89 -32.03 -6.06
C ARG A 143 -1.03 -31.07 -4.88
N ARG A 144 -0.80 -31.53 -3.65
CA ARG A 144 -0.83 -30.68 -2.45
C ARG A 144 0.16 -29.54 -2.54
N ALA A 145 1.37 -29.78 -3.06
CA ALA A 145 2.37 -28.74 -3.24
C ALA A 145 1.89 -27.65 -4.21
N VAL A 146 1.31 -28.07 -5.35
CA VAL A 146 0.73 -27.15 -6.35
C VAL A 146 -0.46 -26.38 -5.76
N ASP A 147 -1.36 -27.02 -5.03
CA ASP A 147 -2.52 -26.37 -4.42
C ASP A 147 -2.11 -25.31 -3.39
N ILE A 148 -1.09 -25.60 -2.56
CA ILE A 148 -0.51 -24.63 -1.63
C ILE A 148 0.07 -23.42 -2.39
N GLU A 149 0.80 -23.64 -3.47
CA GLU A 149 1.36 -22.55 -4.28
C GLU A 149 0.28 -21.67 -4.91
N VAL A 150 -0.78 -22.28 -5.45
CA VAL A 150 -1.92 -21.55 -6.01
C VAL A 150 -2.60 -20.72 -4.93
N ALA A 151 -2.90 -21.31 -3.77
CA ALA A 151 -3.51 -20.62 -2.64
C ALA A 151 -2.65 -19.45 -2.12
N MET A 152 -1.33 -19.65 -2.00
CA MET A 152 -0.39 -18.59 -1.61
C MET A 152 -0.37 -17.44 -2.61
N ARG A 153 -0.34 -17.75 -3.91
CA ARG A 153 -0.36 -16.75 -4.99
C ARG A 153 -1.66 -15.94 -4.97
N GLU A 154 -2.81 -16.61 -4.83
CA GLU A 154 -4.11 -15.95 -4.76
C GLU A 154 -4.26 -15.08 -3.51
N ALA A 155 -3.87 -15.60 -2.34
CA ALA A 155 -3.89 -14.86 -1.08
C ALA A 155 -3.01 -13.62 -1.14
N PHE A 156 -1.81 -13.73 -1.72
CA PHE A 156 -0.93 -12.58 -1.91
C PHE A 156 -1.51 -11.57 -2.90
N HIS A 157 -1.99 -11.98 -4.08
CA HIS A 157 -2.60 -11.05 -5.03
C HIS A 157 -3.84 -10.35 -4.47
N LYS A 158 -4.63 -11.04 -3.64
CA LYS A 158 -5.74 -10.43 -2.91
C LYS A 158 -5.23 -9.43 -1.88
N GLY A 159 -4.24 -9.80 -1.07
CA GLY A 159 -3.63 -8.90 -0.08
C GLY A 159 -2.97 -7.68 -0.72
N GLN A 160 -2.29 -7.85 -1.85
CA GLN A 160 -1.64 -6.79 -2.61
C GLN A 160 -2.67 -5.79 -3.14
N ARG A 161 -3.77 -6.27 -3.74
CA ARG A 161 -4.87 -5.40 -4.18
C ARG A 161 -5.44 -4.60 -3.02
N GLN A 162 -5.72 -5.26 -1.89
CA GLN A 162 -6.17 -4.56 -0.68
C GLN A 162 -5.18 -3.52 -0.17
N ALA A 163 -3.88 -3.82 -0.20
CA ALA A 163 -2.85 -2.88 0.22
C ALA A 163 -2.75 -1.69 -0.74
N VAL A 164 -2.82 -1.91 -2.06
CA VAL A 164 -2.90 -0.85 -3.08
C VAL A 164 -4.11 0.03 -2.83
N ASP A 165 -5.31 -0.55 -2.68
CA ASP A 165 -6.54 0.20 -2.44
C ASP A 165 -6.46 1.04 -1.16
N GLN A 166 -5.90 0.49 -0.07
CA GLN A 166 -5.70 1.20 1.19
C GLN A 166 -4.69 2.34 1.07
N CYS A 167 -3.58 2.10 0.35
CA CYS A 167 -2.58 3.13 0.08
C CYS A 167 -3.16 4.27 -0.75
N ASP A 168 -3.85 3.93 -1.84
CA ASP A 168 -4.46 4.91 -2.74
C ASP A 168 -5.57 5.70 -2.04
N ALA A 169 -6.42 5.05 -1.24
CA ALA A 169 -7.45 5.72 -0.45
C ALA A 169 -6.85 6.71 0.56
N ALA A 170 -5.80 6.30 1.28
CA ALA A 170 -5.13 7.16 2.26
C ALA A 170 -4.45 8.38 1.58
N LEU A 171 -3.75 8.16 0.47
CA LEU A 171 -3.08 9.24 -0.27
C LEU A 171 -4.09 10.18 -0.93
N ARG A 172 -5.18 9.63 -1.48
CA ARG A 172 -6.25 10.41 -2.10
C ARG A 172 -6.96 11.29 -1.08
N TYR A 173 -7.27 10.77 0.10
CA TYR A 173 -7.89 11.55 1.18
C TYR A 173 -7.08 12.81 1.49
N VAL A 174 -5.75 12.69 1.64
CA VAL A 174 -4.89 13.84 1.94
C VAL A 174 -4.80 14.80 0.74
N ARG A 175 -4.72 14.27 -0.49
CA ARG A 175 -4.66 15.08 -1.72
C ARG A 175 -5.94 15.89 -1.92
N GLU A 176 -7.11 15.28 -1.79
CA GLU A 176 -8.41 15.96 -1.93
C GLU A 176 -8.56 17.10 -0.92
N HIS A 177 -8.09 16.91 0.33
CA HIS A 177 -8.09 17.98 1.33
C HIS A 177 -7.14 19.13 0.94
N ALA A 178 -5.93 18.82 0.45
CA ALA A 178 -4.99 19.84 -0.01
C ALA A 178 -5.52 20.62 -1.23
N GLU A 179 -6.16 19.94 -2.17
CA GLU A 179 -6.80 20.54 -3.34
C GLU A 179 -7.98 21.44 -2.94
N HIS A 180 -8.83 20.98 -2.01
CA HIS A 180 -9.95 21.78 -1.48
C HIS A 180 -9.46 23.05 -0.78
N ILE A 181 -8.41 22.97 0.04
CA ILE A 181 -7.84 24.15 0.68
C ILE A 181 -7.24 25.08 -0.37
N THR A 182 -6.57 24.54 -1.39
CA THR A 182 -5.99 25.34 -2.49
C THR A 182 -7.07 26.09 -3.27
N SER A 183 -8.16 25.42 -3.66
CA SER A 183 -9.27 26.06 -4.39
C SER A 183 -10.00 27.07 -3.52
N SER A 184 -10.26 26.75 -2.25
CA SER A 184 -10.87 27.65 -1.28
C SER A 184 -10.01 28.90 -1.03
N SER A 185 -8.69 28.72 -0.91
CA SER A 185 -7.76 29.83 -0.69
C SER A 185 -7.75 30.79 -1.89
N LYS A 186 -7.74 30.25 -3.13
CA LYS A 186 -7.85 31.08 -4.34
C LYS A 186 -9.15 31.89 -4.37
N SER A 187 -10.28 31.24 -4.11
CA SER A 187 -11.59 31.92 -4.05
C SER A 187 -11.63 33.02 -2.99
N LEU A 188 -11.04 32.78 -1.81
CA LEU A 188 -10.94 33.77 -0.75
C LEU A 188 -10.00 34.93 -1.10
N VAL A 189 -8.90 34.69 -1.80
CA VAL A 189 -8.02 35.76 -2.32
C VAL A 189 -8.79 36.65 -3.28
N ASP A 190 -9.51 36.05 -4.24
CA ASP A 190 -10.34 36.81 -5.19
C ASP A 190 -11.41 37.65 -4.48
N GLU A 191 -12.02 37.12 -3.41
CA GLU A 191 -13.01 37.88 -2.63
C GLU A 191 -12.35 39.00 -1.80
N VAL A 192 -11.17 38.78 -1.23
CA VAL A 192 -10.40 39.83 -0.57
C VAL A 192 -10.05 40.95 -1.55
N ASP A 193 -9.65 40.63 -2.77
CA ASP A 193 -9.35 41.62 -3.82
C ASP A 193 -10.60 42.43 -4.19
N ARG A 194 -11.75 41.78 -4.33
CA ARG A 194 -13.03 42.47 -4.59
C ARG A 194 -13.48 43.34 -3.43
N VAL A 195 -13.32 42.88 -2.19
CA VAL A 195 -13.66 43.65 -0.99
C VAL A 195 -12.74 44.86 -0.86
N GLU A 196 -11.44 44.68 -1.09
CA GLU A 196 -10.48 45.78 -1.07
C GLU A 196 -10.83 46.84 -2.12
N ALA A 197 -11.05 46.44 -3.38
CA ALA A 197 -11.40 47.37 -4.46
C ALA A 197 -12.70 48.14 -4.16
N ARG A 198 -13.74 47.45 -3.66
CA ARG A 198 -15.00 48.09 -3.25
C ARG A 198 -14.80 49.03 -2.07
N GLY A 199 -14.06 48.63 -1.06
CA GLY A 199 -13.79 49.45 0.13
C GLY A 199 -13.00 50.71 -0.20
N ILE A 200 -11.97 50.60 -1.06
CA ILE A 200 -11.21 51.76 -1.56
C ILE A 200 -12.15 52.70 -2.32
N ALA A 201 -13.01 52.19 -3.21
CA ALA A 201 -13.93 53.02 -3.98
C ALA A 201 -14.92 53.80 -3.10
N VAL A 202 -15.46 53.18 -2.03
CA VAL A 202 -16.34 53.86 -1.06
C VAL A 202 -15.60 54.96 -0.32
N VAL A 203 -14.40 54.67 0.18
CA VAL A 203 -13.61 55.66 0.92
C VAL A 203 -13.16 56.81 0.01
N ASP A 204 -12.79 56.52 -1.25
CA ASP A 204 -12.38 57.54 -2.22
C ASP A 204 -13.58 58.43 -2.64
N ALA A 205 -14.78 57.88 -2.73
CA ALA A 205 -16.01 58.65 -2.96
C ALA A 205 -16.31 59.59 -1.78
N ASP A 206 -16.27 59.08 -0.55
CA ASP A 206 -16.48 59.88 0.68
C ASP A 206 -15.39 60.94 0.86
N ALA A 207 -14.14 60.63 0.52
CA ALA A 207 -13.04 61.58 0.55
C ALA A 207 -13.22 62.71 -0.48
N THR A 208 -13.72 62.38 -1.67
CA THR A 208 -14.02 63.36 -2.72
C THR A 208 -15.13 64.32 -2.28
N GLU A 209 -16.19 63.78 -1.68
CA GLU A 209 -17.29 64.59 -1.14
C GLU A 209 -16.83 65.45 0.04
N THR A 210 -16.04 64.89 0.96
CA THR A 210 -15.47 65.66 2.08
C THR A 210 -14.56 66.78 1.57
N ALA A 211 -13.76 66.54 0.54
CA ALA A 211 -12.91 67.57 -0.09
C ALA A 211 -13.75 68.68 -0.75
N ARG A 212 -14.90 68.34 -1.36
CA ARG A 212 -15.85 69.32 -1.88
C ARG A 212 -16.43 70.19 -0.76
N LEU A 213 -16.90 69.56 0.33
CA LEU A 213 -17.44 70.27 1.50
C LEU A 213 -16.41 71.19 2.16
N ILE A 214 -15.14 70.77 2.26
CA ILE A 214 -14.04 71.61 2.74
C ILE A 214 -13.90 72.86 1.83
N LYS A 215 -13.84 72.68 0.51
CA LYS A 215 -13.72 73.82 -0.43
C LYS A 215 -14.89 74.79 -0.33
N GLU A 216 -16.11 74.28 -0.19
CA GLU A 216 -17.31 75.10 -0.02
C GLU A 216 -17.33 75.85 1.31
N ALA A 217 -16.93 75.20 2.41
CA ALA A 217 -16.81 75.83 3.71
C ALA A 217 -15.68 76.87 3.73
N GLU A 218 -14.54 76.60 3.09
CA GLU A 218 -13.43 77.55 2.93
C GLU A 218 -13.85 78.78 2.10
N TYR A 219 -14.62 78.58 1.03
CA TYR A 219 -15.17 79.69 0.24
C TYR A 219 -16.13 80.54 1.08
N ARG A 220 -17.05 79.91 1.82
CA ARG A 220 -17.97 80.60 2.74
C ARG A 220 -17.21 81.38 3.82
N ALA A 221 -16.18 80.78 4.42
CA ALA A 221 -15.34 81.43 5.42
C ALA A 221 -14.59 82.64 4.85
N LYS A 222 -13.97 82.51 3.67
CA LYS A 222 -13.29 83.62 2.97
C LYS A 222 -14.25 84.76 2.65
N ARG A 223 -15.46 84.45 2.17
CA ARG A 223 -16.49 85.45 1.86
C ARG A 223 -16.99 86.15 3.13
N ALA A 224 -17.31 85.40 4.17
CA ALA A 224 -17.75 85.94 5.46
C ALA A 224 -16.66 86.83 6.10
N ARG A 225 -15.39 86.44 5.98
CA ARG A 225 -14.24 87.27 6.42
C ARG A 225 -14.14 88.59 5.65
N LYS A 226 -14.24 88.56 4.32
CA LYS A 226 -14.20 89.77 3.49
C LYS A 226 -15.38 90.71 3.78
N ASN A 227 -16.57 90.14 4.00
CA ASN A 227 -17.75 90.88 4.43
C ASN A 227 -17.56 91.47 5.83
N GLN A 228 -16.99 90.72 6.77
CA GLN A 228 -16.65 91.19 8.11
C GLN A 228 -15.69 92.38 8.06
N GLU A 229 -14.62 92.31 7.26
CA GLU A 229 -13.65 93.41 7.06
C GLU A 229 -14.32 94.67 6.47
N THR A 230 -15.29 94.49 5.58
CA THR A 230 -16.04 95.60 4.95
C THR A 230 -17.08 96.20 5.92
N ALA A 231 -17.82 95.35 6.64
CA ALA A 231 -18.82 95.76 7.63
C ALA A 231 -18.17 96.41 8.85
N ALA A 232 -16.98 95.97 9.27
CA ALA A 232 -16.19 96.59 10.34
C ALA A 232 -15.87 98.07 10.06
N ARG A 233 -15.72 98.46 8.78
CA ARG A 233 -15.53 99.87 8.38
C ARG A 233 -16.80 100.71 8.49
N GLN A 234 -17.98 100.10 8.44
CA GLN A 234 -19.29 100.76 8.55
C GLN A 234 -19.89 100.66 9.97
N ALA A 235 -19.24 99.94 10.88
CA ALA A 235 -19.77 99.50 12.18
C ALA A 235 -19.46 100.44 13.36
N ARG A 236 -19.85 101.72 13.28
CA ARG A 236 -20.12 102.48 14.52
C ARG A 236 -21.61 102.49 14.91
N GLU A 237 -22.53 102.14 14.01
CA GLU A 237 -23.97 101.95 14.36
C GLU A 237 -24.54 100.54 14.02
N ALA A 238 -23.80 99.71 13.26
CA ALA A 238 -24.27 98.40 12.78
C ALA A 238 -23.81 97.18 13.60
N MET A 239 -23.60 97.32 14.92
CA MET A 239 -23.02 96.26 15.79
C MET A 239 -23.77 94.91 15.75
N LYS A 240 -25.09 94.90 15.56
CA LYS A 240 -25.88 93.65 15.45
C LYS A 240 -25.60 92.88 14.15
N ALA A 241 -25.43 93.60 13.03
CA ALA A 241 -25.09 92.99 11.74
C ALA A 241 -23.66 92.45 11.75
N PHE A 242 -22.72 93.17 12.37
CA PHE A 242 -21.35 92.70 12.59
C PHE A 242 -21.31 91.43 13.46
N HIS A 243 -22.09 91.38 14.54
CA HIS A 243 -22.16 90.19 15.39
C HIS A 243 -22.73 88.97 14.66
N LYS A 244 -23.78 89.16 13.85
CA LYS A 244 -24.36 88.08 13.03
C LYS A 244 -23.36 87.55 11.99
N GLU A 245 -22.57 88.43 11.38
CA GLU A 245 -21.52 88.03 10.43
C GLU A 245 -20.34 87.35 11.14
N GLN A 246 -19.98 87.79 12.36
CA GLN A 246 -18.99 87.10 13.20
C GLN A 246 -19.44 85.68 13.58
N GLN A 247 -20.72 85.51 13.93
CA GLN A 247 -21.30 84.18 14.19
C GLN A 247 -21.26 83.30 12.94
N ALA A 248 -21.58 83.85 11.76
CA ALA A 248 -21.50 83.12 10.49
C ALA A 248 -20.07 82.71 10.12
N HIS A 249 -19.09 83.60 10.34
CA HIS A 249 -17.67 83.30 10.12
C HIS A 249 -17.16 82.24 11.10
N ALA A 250 -17.51 82.33 12.39
CA ALA A 250 -17.16 81.34 13.40
C ALA A 250 -17.77 79.96 13.07
N ALA A 251 -19.02 79.91 12.63
CA ALA A 251 -19.67 78.68 12.17
C ALA A 251 -18.98 78.08 10.94
N ALA A 252 -18.61 78.91 9.96
CA ALA A 252 -17.89 78.43 8.77
C ALA A 252 -16.49 77.89 9.10
N ILE A 253 -15.77 78.51 10.04
CA ILE A 253 -14.48 77.99 10.52
C ILE A 253 -14.67 76.66 11.26
N ALA A 254 -15.69 76.55 12.11
CA ALA A 254 -16.01 75.31 12.82
C ALA A 254 -16.35 74.17 11.84
N ASP A 255 -17.10 74.47 10.76
CA ASP A 255 -17.38 73.52 9.68
C ASP A 255 -16.09 73.06 8.97
N VAL A 256 -15.19 73.99 8.60
CA VAL A 256 -13.89 73.64 7.99
C VAL A 256 -13.08 72.74 8.92
N ALA A 257 -13.01 73.07 10.22
CA ALA A 257 -12.29 72.27 11.20
C ALA A 257 -12.88 70.86 11.33
N ARG A 258 -14.22 70.74 11.39
CA ARG A 258 -14.92 69.45 11.44
C ARG A 258 -14.62 68.61 10.20
N HIS A 259 -14.79 69.16 9.00
CA HIS A 259 -14.56 68.40 7.76
C HIS A 259 -13.09 67.99 7.57
N ARG A 260 -12.12 68.77 8.09
CA ARG A 260 -10.71 68.36 8.13
C ARG A 260 -10.46 67.18 9.07
N VAL A 261 -11.14 67.14 10.22
CA VAL A 261 -11.09 65.98 11.13
C VAL A 261 -11.72 64.75 10.47
N ASP A 262 -12.86 64.92 9.79
CA ASP A 262 -13.52 63.81 9.08
C ASP A 262 -12.64 63.27 7.95
N ALA A 263 -11.98 64.13 7.17
CA ALA A 263 -11.03 63.72 6.14
C ALA A 263 -9.83 62.95 6.72
N ALA A 264 -9.28 63.40 7.85
CA ALA A 264 -8.19 62.69 8.52
C ALA A 264 -8.64 61.32 9.07
N ARG A 265 -9.88 61.21 9.56
CA ARG A 265 -10.48 59.94 10.01
C ARG A 265 -10.68 58.97 8.84
N LEU A 266 -11.15 59.45 7.69
CA LEU A 266 -11.31 58.64 6.48
C LEU A 266 -9.97 58.11 5.97
N ASP A 267 -8.92 58.94 5.96
CA ASP A 267 -7.56 58.49 5.57
C ASP A 267 -7.00 57.44 6.53
N ALA A 268 -7.19 57.62 7.84
CA ALA A 268 -6.79 56.61 8.84
C ALA A 268 -7.55 55.30 8.67
N ALA A 269 -8.87 55.35 8.46
CA ALA A 269 -9.71 54.19 8.21
C ALA A 269 -9.31 53.45 6.92
N ARG A 270 -9.00 54.20 5.85
CA ARG A 270 -8.48 53.65 4.58
C ARG A 270 -7.21 52.85 4.80
N LYS A 271 -6.23 53.43 5.50
CA LYS A 271 -4.93 52.80 5.79
C LYS A 271 -5.11 51.52 6.61
N GLN A 272 -5.96 51.55 7.64
CA GLN A 272 -6.27 50.37 8.46
C GLN A 272 -6.95 49.27 7.64
N PHE A 273 -7.90 49.63 6.78
CA PHE A 273 -8.60 48.67 5.91
C PHE A 273 -7.65 47.99 4.92
N VAL A 274 -6.81 48.77 4.23
CA VAL A 274 -5.79 48.22 3.30
C VAL A 274 -4.80 47.33 4.03
N SER A 275 -4.31 47.74 5.21
CA SER A 275 -3.42 46.91 6.03
C SER A 275 -4.08 45.58 6.40
N SER A 276 -5.36 45.60 6.80
CA SER A 276 -6.11 44.39 7.14
C SER A 276 -6.34 43.46 5.94
N CYS A 277 -6.58 44.02 4.74
CA CYS A 277 -6.65 43.22 3.51
C CYS A 277 -5.29 42.60 3.16
N HIS A 278 -4.20 43.34 3.34
CA HIS A 278 -2.84 42.82 3.11
C HIS A 278 -2.50 41.65 4.06
N GLU A 279 -2.76 41.80 5.36
CA GLU A 279 -2.56 40.72 6.34
C GLU A 279 -3.36 39.45 5.98
N ARG A 280 -4.62 39.61 5.55
CA ARG A 280 -5.43 38.46 5.09
C ARG A 280 -4.85 37.80 3.84
N ARG A 281 -4.29 38.55 2.89
CA ARG A 281 -3.60 38.00 1.71
C ARG A 281 -2.36 37.21 2.12
N GLU A 282 -1.57 37.71 3.06
CA GLU A 282 -0.37 37.00 3.54
C GLU A 282 -0.74 35.66 4.18
N ILE A 283 -1.77 35.63 5.03
CA ILE A 283 -2.28 34.39 5.65
C ILE A 283 -2.72 33.38 4.57
N LEU A 284 -3.44 33.85 3.54
CA LEU A 284 -3.90 32.99 2.44
C LEU A 284 -2.74 32.49 1.57
N ALA A 285 -1.72 33.33 1.34
CA ALA A 285 -0.51 32.95 0.63
C ALA A 285 0.30 31.90 1.40
N ASP A 286 0.41 32.04 2.73
CA ASP A 286 1.00 31.04 3.61
C ASP A 286 0.25 29.71 3.56
N ALA A 287 -1.09 29.75 3.60
CA ALA A 287 -1.92 28.56 3.46
C ALA A 287 -1.70 27.88 2.09
N HIS A 288 -1.58 28.66 1.02
CA HIS A 288 -1.30 28.13 -0.31
C HIS A 288 0.09 27.47 -0.40
N ARG A 289 1.14 28.13 0.11
CA ARG A 289 2.50 27.57 0.19
C ARG A 289 2.52 26.26 0.96
N ALA A 290 1.80 26.21 2.08
CA ALA A 290 1.61 25.00 2.87
C ALA A 290 0.95 23.86 2.06
N CYS A 291 -0.09 24.15 1.27
CA CYS A 291 -0.71 23.14 0.41
C CYS A 291 0.23 22.61 -0.67
N LEU A 292 1.05 23.47 -1.27
CA LEU A 292 2.07 23.04 -2.24
C LEU A 292 3.07 22.09 -1.57
N PHE A 293 3.57 22.44 -0.38
CA PHE A 293 4.42 21.57 0.42
C PHE A 293 3.76 20.21 0.71
N VAL A 294 2.47 20.19 1.08
CA VAL A 294 1.73 18.95 1.33
C VAL A 294 1.66 18.10 0.05
N ASN A 295 1.40 18.70 -1.11
CA ASN A 295 1.37 18.00 -2.39
C ASN A 295 2.72 17.40 -2.77
N ASP A 296 3.81 18.13 -2.57
CA ASP A 296 5.17 17.63 -2.83
C ASP A 296 5.49 16.43 -1.94
N VAL A 297 5.17 16.52 -0.65
CA VAL A 297 5.34 15.42 0.29
C VAL A 297 4.48 14.21 -0.08
N ILE A 298 3.22 14.41 -0.51
CA ILE A 298 2.37 13.32 -1.00
C ILE A 298 2.97 12.67 -2.25
N HIS A 299 3.56 13.45 -3.16
CA HIS A 299 4.21 12.93 -4.35
C HIS A 299 5.36 12.00 -3.99
N ASP A 300 6.29 12.46 -3.14
CA ASP A 300 7.43 11.68 -2.68
C ASP A 300 6.99 10.39 -1.96
N VAL A 301 6.00 10.50 -1.06
CA VAL A 301 5.44 9.32 -0.38
C VAL A 301 4.77 8.37 -1.36
N SER A 302 4.05 8.88 -2.36
CA SER A 302 3.36 8.04 -3.34
C SER A 302 4.38 7.21 -4.15
N GLU A 303 5.53 7.80 -4.48
CA GLU A 303 6.61 7.08 -5.16
C GLU A 303 7.20 5.98 -4.28
N GLU A 304 7.52 6.28 -3.02
CA GLU A 304 8.06 5.29 -2.09
C GLU A 304 7.07 4.17 -1.76
N VAL A 305 5.78 4.49 -1.65
CA VAL A 305 4.70 3.49 -1.48
C VAL A 305 4.62 2.55 -2.69
N ARG A 306 4.70 3.09 -3.91
CA ARG A 306 4.74 2.27 -5.13
C ARG A 306 5.98 1.40 -5.17
N ASN A 307 7.14 1.95 -4.84
CA ASN A 307 8.39 1.19 -4.75
C ASN A 307 8.27 0.04 -3.75
N GLY A 308 7.70 0.28 -2.57
CA GLY A 308 7.45 -0.76 -1.57
C GLY A 308 6.49 -1.86 -2.06
N LEU A 309 5.41 -1.50 -2.73
CA LEU A 309 4.46 -2.46 -3.33
C LEU A 309 5.11 -3.28 -4.46
N THR A 310 5.92 -2.64 -5.30
CA THR A 310 6.69 -3.30 -6.36
C THR A 310 7.72 -4.27 -5.79
N LEU A 311 8.42 -3.90 -4.71
CA LEU A 311 9.36 -4.80 -4.02
C LEU A 311 8.65 -6.05 -3.51
N CYS A 312 7.48 -5.89 -2.88
CA CYS A 312 6.65 -7.02 -2.44
C CYS A 312 6.26 -7.92 -3.63
N GLN A 313 5.83 -7.33 -4.75
CA GLN A 313 5.45 -8.07 -5.94
C GLN A 313 6.62 -8.86 -6.54
N GLN A 314 7.75 -8.20 -6.75
CA GLN A 314 8.97 -8.82 -7.29
C GLN A 314 9.44 -9.98 -6.40
N HIS A 315 9.39 -9.78 -5.07
CA HIS A 315 9.77 -10.82 -4.13
C HIS A 315 8.86 -12.05 -4.22
N VAL A 316 7.53 -11.86 -4.29
CA VAL A 316 6.61 -12.99 -4.42
C VAL A 316 6.73 -13.67 -5.78
N SER A 317 6.89 -12.91 -6.86
CA SER A 317 7.18 -13.50 -8.18
C SER A 317 8.46 -14.36 -8.15
N ARG A 318 9.50 -13.91 -7.45
CA ARG A 318 10.73 -14.70 -7.26
C ARG A 318 10.48 -15.94 -6.41
N MET A 319 9.83 -15.81 -5.25
CA MET A 319 9.54 -16.97 -4.40
C MET A 319 8.71 -18.02 -5.14
N LEU A 320 7.68 -17.61 -5.87
CA LEU A 320 6.87 -18.53 -6.65
C LEU A 320 7.66 -19.23 -7.77
N ALA A 321 8.63 -18.55 -8.37
CA ALA A 321 9.49 -19.17 -9.38
C ALA A 321 10.50 -20.16 -8.77
N GLU A 322 11.19 -19.75 -7.70
CA GLU A 322 12.28 -20.53 -7.07
C GLU A 322 11.74 -21.65 -6.17
N GLU A 323 10.83 -21.31 -5.26
CA GLU A 323 10.24 -22.24 -4.30
C GLU A 323 9.26 -23.20 -4.99
N GLY A 324 8.54 -22.69 -6.00
CA GLY A 324 7.66 -23.53 -6.81
C GLY A 324 8.43 -24.56 -7.62
N TYR A 325 9.53 -24.14 -8.26
CA TYR A 325 10.45 -25.08 -8.91
C TYR A 325 11.00 -26.12 -7.94
N ARG A 326 11.38 -25.72 -6.71
CA ARG A 326 11.86 -26.65 -5.68
C ARG A 326 10.80 -27.68 -5.29
N LYS A 327 9.60 -27.24 -4.92
CA LYS A 327 8.48 -28.10 -4.50
C LYS A 327 8.09 -29.09 -5.61
N VAL A 328 7.93 -28.59 -6.84
CA VAL A 328 7.62 -29.40 -8.03
C VAL A 328 8.73 -30.42 -8.29
N ARG A 329 10.00 -30.01 -8.33
CA ARG A 329 11.13 -30.90 -8.61
C ARG A 329 11.24 -32.03 -7.58
N ILE A 330 11.09 -31.72 -6.29
CA ILE A 330 11.24 -32.70 -5.20
C ILE A 330 10.19 -33.80 -5.32
N ALA A 331 8.95 -33.49 -5.71
CA ALA A 331 7.92 -34.51 -5.89
C ALA A 331 7.99 -35.20 -7.27
N THR A 332 8.41 -34.48 -8.31
CA THR A 332 8.42 -34.96 -9.70
C THR A 332 9.48 -36.05 -9.94
N GLN A 333 10.67 -35.92 -9.33
CA GLN A 333 11.74 -36.92 -9.50
C GLN A 333 11.39 -38.31 -8.95
N PRO A 334 10.97 -38.48 -7.68
CA PRO A 334 10.55 -39.79 -7.17
C PRO A 334 9.28 -40.29 -7.86
N MET A 335 8.36 -39.40 -8.23
CA MET A 335 7.16 -39.75 -9.00
C MET A 335 7.49 -40.37 -10.36
N HIS A 336 8.39 -39.76 -11.14
CA HIS A 336 8.83 -40.30 -12.43
C HIS A 336 9.61 -41.60 -12.25
N ASN A 337 10.53 -41.65 -11.29
CA ASN A 337 11.27 -42.87 -10.98
C ASN A 337 10.32 -44.03 -10.62
N ALA A 338 9.35 -43.80 -9.72
CA ALA A 338 8.37 -44.81 -9.34
C ALA A 338 7.54 -45.28 -10.55
N ARG A 339 7.13 -44.35 -11.42
CA ARG A 339 6.36 -44.65 -12.63
C ARG A 339 7.13 -45.48 -13.66
N ASP A 340 8.36 -45.08 -13.99
CA ASP A 340 9.15 -45.74 -15.01
C ASP A 340 9.55 -47.15 -14.58
N TRP A 341 9.84 -47.32 -13.29
CA TRP A 341 10.08 -48.63 -12.73
C TRP A 341 8.83 -49.49 -12.63
N PHE A 342 7.70 -48.92 -12.21
CA PHE A 342 6.42 -49.62 -12.24
C PHE A 342 6.12 -50.17 -13.65
N ARG A 343 6.34 -49.36 -14.69
CA ARG A 343 6.20 -49.80 -16.09
C ARG A 343 7.15 -50.93 -16.44
N ALA A 344 8.44 -50.80 -16.12
CA ALA A 344 9.42 -51.84 -16.41
C ALA A 344 9.11 -53.18 -15.71
N VAL A 345 8.71 -53.13 -14.43
CA VAL A 345 8.31 -54.33 -13.67
C VAL A 345 6.98 -54.89 -14.18
N GLY A 346 6.03 -54.03 -14.54
CA GLY A 346 4.76 -54.42 -15.16
C GLY A 346 4.93 -55.07 -16.53
N ASP A 347 5.86 -54.58 -17.35
CA ASP A 347 6.21 -55.18 -18.65
C ASP A 347 6.89 -56.54 -18.46
N LEU A 348 7.81 -56.66 -17.50
CA LEU A 348 8.43 -57.95 -17.13
C LEU A 348 7.38 -58.96 -16.64
N LYS A 349 6.44 -58.52 -15.79
CA LYS A 349 5.29 -59.32 -15.36
C LYS A 349 4.44 -59.76 -16.56
N THR A 350 4.15 -58.85 -17.48
CA THR A 350 3.32 -59.12 -18.66
C THR A 350 3.98 -60.10 -19.62
N ILE A 351 5.26 -59.92 -19.94
CA ILE A 351 6.05 -60.84 -20.77
C ILE A 351 6.09 -62.23 -20.13
N ARG A 352 6.27 -62.29 -18.81
CA ARG A 352 6.36 -63.56 -18.09
C ARG A 352 5.00 -64.27 -17.97
N ASN A 353 3.91 -63.53 -17.78
CA ASN A 353 2.54 -64.05 -17.84
C ASN A 353 2.21 -64.56 -19.24
N HIS A 354 2.57 -63.84 -20.30
CA HIS A 354 2.42 -64.31 -21.67
C HIS A 354 3.20 -65.60 -21.91
N ARG A 355 4.45 -65.68 -21.42
CA ARG A 355 5.25 -66.90 -21.51
C ARG A 355 4.57 -68.06 -20.77
N ARG A 356 4.02 -67.83 -19.58
CA ARG A 356 3.25 -68.83 -18.84
C ARG A 356 2.01 -69.28 -19.62
N THR A 357 1.20 -68.35 -20.13
CA THR A 357 0.02 -68.64 -20.93
C THR A 357 0.36 -69.37 -22.23
N ASP A 358 1.48 -69.04 -22.89
CA ASP A 358 1.96 -69.74 -24.07
C ASP A 358 2.44 -71.16 -23.74
N ILE A 359 3.10 -71.35 -22.60
CA ILE A 359 3.43 -72.69 -22.11
C ILE A 359 2.13 -73.46 -21.84
N GLU A 360 1.17 -72.87 -21.11
CA GLU A 360 -0.17 -73.43 -20.84
C GLU A 360 -0.93 -73.81 -22.12
N ARG A 361 -0.87 -72.99 -23.18
CA ARG A 361 -1.46 -73.30 -24.49
C ARG A 361 -0.74 -74.41 -25.24
N ARG A 362 0.60 -74.47 -25.14
CA ARG A 362 1.40 -75.58 -25.70
C ARG A 362 1.28 -76.88 -24.89
N MET A 363 0.62 -76.85 -23.73
CA MET A 363 0.38 -78.02 -22.90
C MET A 363 -0.74 -78.92 -23.38
N GLU A 364 -1.55 -78.52 -24.38
CA GLU A 364 -2.52 -79.43 -25.01
C GLU A 364 -1.75 -80.62 -25.65
N GLY A 365 -1.47 -81.65 -24.84
CA GLY A 365 -0.79 -82.89 -25.24
C GLY A 365 0.50 -83.27 -24.50
N SER A 366 1.02 -82.52 -23.50
CA SER A 366 2.26 -82.90 -22.80
C SER A 366 2.16 -82.87 -21.27
N TRP A 367 2.00 -84.06 -20.68
CA TRP A 367 1.94 -84.31 -19.23
C TRP A 367 3.18 -83.84 -18.46
N GLN A 368 4.35 -83.77 -19.11
CA GLN A 368 5.60 -83.30 -18.50
C GLN A 368 5.60 -81.79 -18.25
N LEU A 369 4.98 -81.03 -19.17
CA LEU A 369 4.79 -79.59 -19.01
C LEU A 369 3.70 -79.29 -17.97
N GLU A 370 2.65 -80.10 -17.91
CA GLU A 370 1.59 -80.03 -16.88
C GLU A 370 2.13 -80.26 -15.47
N PHE A 371 3.04 -81.22 -15.31
CA PHE A 371 3.70 -81.48 -14.03
C PHE A 371 4.62 -80.32 -13.60
N LEU A 372 5.40 -79.75 -14.52
CA LEU A 372 6.29 -78.63 -14.22
C LEU A 372 5.53 -77.34 -13.87
N LEU A 373 4.41 -77.06 -14.57
CA LEU A 373 3.59 -75.88 -14.27
C LEU A 373 2.72 -76.03 -13.02
N SER A 374 2.21 -77.23 -12.72
CA SER A 374 1.51 -77.47 -11.45
C SER A 374 2.43 -77.34 -10.23
N GLN A 375 3.70 -77.72 -10.37
CA GLN A 375 4.74 -77.45 -9.38
C GLN A 375 5.00 -75.94 -9.22
N GLU A 376 5.10 -75.17 -10.31
CA GLU A 376 5.22 -73.70 -10.26
C GLU A 376 3.96 -73.00 -9.70
N ALA A 377 2.76 -73.57 -9.91
CA ALA A 377 1.51 -73.02 -9.40
C ALA A 377 1.31 -73.29 -7.90
N GLN A 378 1.53 -74.53 -7.42
CA GLN A 378 1.45 -74.87 -5.99
C GLN A 378 2.49 -74.09 -5.17
N ALA A 379 3.66 -73.93 -5.75
CA ALA A 379 4.71 -73.06 -5.28
C ALA A 379 4.30 -71.59 -5.09
N HIS A 380 3.56 -71.03 -6.04
CA HIS A 380 3.07 -69.66 -6.00
C HIS A 380 2.00 -69.46 -4.92
N THR A 381 1.06 -70.40 -4.78
CA THR A 381 0.00 -70.34 -3.76
C THR A 381 0.54 -70.48 -2.33
N ALA A 382 1.58 -71.29 -2.13
CA ALA A 382 2.23 -71.45 -0.83
C ALA A 382 3.02 -70.20 -0.41
N ALA A 383 3.70 -69.54 -1.36
CA ALA A 383 4.48 -68.33 -1.09
C ALA A 383 3.60 -67.11 -0.76
N ILE A 384 2.43 -66.98 -1.38
CA ILE A 384 1.45 -65.93 -1.05
C ILE A 384 0.94 -66.11 0.38
N SER A 385 0.60 -67.34 0.79
CA SER A 385 0.20 -67.63 2.18
C SER A 385 1.30 -67.36 3.21
N GLU A 386 2.58 -67.51 2.85
CA GLU A 386 3.71 -67.25 3.76
C GLU A 386 4.05 -65.75 3.87
N LEU A 387 3.81 -64.98 2.81
CA LEU A 387 3.92 -63.52 2.81
C LEU A 387 2.75 -62.84 3.53
N ASP A 388 1.53 -63.39 3.45
CA ASP A 388 0.35 -62.86 4.15
C ASP A 388 0.31 -63.21 5.65
N SER A 389 1.18 -64.12 6.12
CA SER A 389 1.26 -64.56 7.53
C SER A 389 2.43 -63.97 8.31
N ARG A 390 3.26 -63.13 7.68
CA ARG A 390 4.33 -62.33 8.30
C ARG A 390 3.96 -60.86 8.25
#